data_AF-E2BUL5-F1
#
_entry.id   AF-E2BUL5-F1
#
_cell.length_a   1.000
_cell.length_b   1.000
_cell.length_c   1.000
_cell.angle_alpha   90.00
_cell.angle_beta   90.00
_cell.angle_gamma   90.00
#
_symmetry.space_group_name_H-M   'P 1'
#
loop_
_entity.id
_entity.type
_entity.pdbx_description
1 polymer ?
#
loop_
_entity_poly.entity_id
_entity_poly.type
_entity_poly.pdbx_seq_one_letter_code
_entity_poly.pdbx_strand_id
1 'polypeptide(L)'
;MSCNTCQAKFSFFTKNIGCPSCGFSYCNKCLKYKCNVPNLGTKKICGCCYSKLNNMKKSSPETSMSDTSPPEASEEPLAPIDITRKLDSLENPTRPPVVIYKHTNRWDQFKKGLEPADQEIVDRLQKLKNKEQNLPLPSVDEIRRRLALLKDQDPEANGNSNVTNIHQVDTRTDQEKTDDLIQEYLDQLEISSTDDPCKEIQEKLNSLRDNGDKTDVNESKREEIDDDEEAVTKKLINKALSEAMLEAKYEKEELEDVEAMDSEVPHEGEDEDEKPTCVMCEQTADLVHCMGCTGDLYCPVCFEDNHDEFEMKKHKAIRYQPTKMNLDD
;
A
#
# COMPACT_ATOMS: atom_id res chain seq x y z
N MET A 1 -6.29 9.33 -9.38
CA MET A 1 -7.52 8.51 -9.38
C MET A 1 -7.58 7.63 -10.63
N SER A 2 -7.86 6.33 -10.47
CA SER A 2 -8.02 5.36 -11.58
C SER A 2 -9.12 4.34 -11.26
N CYS A 3 -9.56 3.58 -12.27
CA CYS A 3 -10.63 2.59 -12.12
C CYS A 3 -10.23 1.42 -11.21
N ASN A 4 -11.01 1.15 -10.15
CA ASN A 4 -10.81 0.07 -9.18
C ASN A 4 -11.11 -1.37 -9.73
N THR A 5 -10.85 -1.61 -11.01
CA THR A 5 -10.94 -2.96 -11.65
C THR A 5 -9.94 -3.09 -12.78
N CYS A 6 -9.88 -2.14 -13.71
CA CYS A 6 -8.95 -2.19 -14.84
C CYS A 6 -7.78 -1.20 -14.74
N GLN A 7 -7.66 -0.47 -13.61
CA GLN A 7 -6.62 0.54 -13.32
C GLN A 7 -6.49 1.68 -14.35
N ALA A 8 -7.40 1.77 -15.33
CA ALA A 8 -7.42 2.84 -16.31
C ALA A 8 -7.55 4.21 -15.61
N LYS A 9 -6.62 5.13 -15.93
CA LYS A 9 -6.64 6.51 -15.44
C LYS A 9 -7.91 7.23 -15.92
N PHE A 10 -8.51 8.02 -15.05
CA PHE A 10 -9.65 8.87 -15.44
C PHE A 10 -9.15 10.11 -16.20
N SER A 11 -9.91 10.52 -17.19
CA SER A 11 -9.60 11.59 -18.14
C SER A 11 -10.91 12.03 -18.82
N PHE A 12 -10.88 13.04 -19.69
CA PHE A 12 -12.04 13.52 -20.43
C PHE A 12 -12.76 12.40 -21.21
N PHE A 13 -12.01 11.45 -21.77
CA PHE A 13 -12.55 10.27 -22.47
C PHE A 13 -12.99 9.13 -21.53
N THR A 14 -12.48 9.10 -20.29
CA THR A 14 -12.72 8.05 -19.29
C THR A 14 -13.32 8.65 -18.03
N LYS A 15 -14.63 8.95 -18.07
CA LYS A 15 -15.39 9.46 -16.93
C LYS A 15 -15.27 8.54 -15.70
N ASN A 16 -15.03 9.15 -14.54
CA ASN A 16 -15.11 8.52 -13.24
C ASN A 16 -16.59 8.32 -12.85
N ILE A 17 -16.97 7.11 -12.46
CA ILE A 17 -18.33 6.76 -12.02
C ILE A 17 -18.22 5.91 -10.75
N GLY A 18 -18.76 6.41 -9.63
CA GLY A 18 -18.83 5.67 -8.38
C GLY A 18 -19.82 4.51 -8.45
N CYS A 19 -19.50 3.38 -7.79
CA CYS A 19 -20.45 2.28 -7.62
C CYS A 19 -21.39 2.56 -6.43
N PRO A 20 -22.72 2.62 -6.62
CA PRO A 20 -23.68 2.89 -5.54
C PRO A 20 -23.68 1.89 -4.37
N SER A 21 -23.04 0.73 -4.50
CA SER A 21 -22.97 -0.30 -3.46
C SER A 21 -21.65 -0.36 -2.69
N CYS A 22 -20.58 0.29 -3.17
CA CYS A 22 -19.27 0.26 -2.49
C CYS A 22 -18.47 1.57 -2.55
N GLY A 23 -19.03 2.65 -3.11
CA GLY A 23 -18.39 3.97 -3.18
C GLY A 23 -17.24 4.10 -4.18
N PHE A 24 -16.48 3.02 -4.42
CA PHE A 24 -15.29 3.04 -5.28
C PHE A 24 -15.56 3.52 -6.70
N SER A 25 -14.53 4.13 -7.28
CA SER A 25 -14.50 4.71 -8.62
C SER A 25 -14.23 3.66 -9.70
N TYR A 26 -15.07 3.66 -10.74
CA TYR A 26 -14.97 2.76 -11.88
C TYR A 26 -15.15 3.51 -13.20
N CYS A 27 -14.59 2.98 -14.29
CA CYS A 27 -14.94 3.41 -15.63
C CYS A 27 -16.25 2.75 -16.09
N ASN A 28 -16.95 3.36 -17.06
CA ASN A 28 -18.21 2.86 -17.62
C ASN A 28 -18.11 1.41 -18.19
N LYS A 29 -16.91 0.96 -18.60
CA LYS A 29 -16.66 -0.42 -19.07
C LYS A 29 -16.69 -1.45 -17.92
N CYS A 30 -16.26 -1.07 -16.72
CA CYS A 30 -16.23 -1.95 -15.54
C CYS A 30 -17.55 -1.92 -14.75
N LEU A 31 -18.23 -0.77 -14.73
CA LEU A 31 -19.54 -0.59 -14.09
C LEU A 31 -20.69 -1.09 -14.99
N LYS A 32 -20.68 -2.38 -15.34
CA LYS A 32 -21.55 -2.95 -16.39
C LYS A 32 -22.82 -3.66 -15.88
N TYR A 33 -22.87 -4.05 -14.61
CA TYR A 33 -23.96 -4.88 -14.08
C TYR A 33 -25.09 -4.02 -13.54
N LYS A 34 -26.33 -4.25 -13.97
CA LYS A 34 -27.51 -3.58 -13.40
C LYS A 34 -28.02 -4.36 -12.19
N CYS A 35 -28.28 -3.69 -11.08
CA CYS A 35 -28.92 -4.28 -9.90
C CYS A 35 -29.87 -3.26 -9.26
N ASN A 36 -30.93 -3.75 -8.60
CA ASN A 36 -31.76 -2.91 -7.76
C ASN A 36 -31.08 -2.72 -6.41
N VAL A 37 -30.66 -1.49 -6.11
CA VAL A 37 -30.02 -1.12 -4.84
C VAL A 37 -31.11 -0.51 -3.96
N PRO A 38 -31.28 -0.95 -2.70
CA PRO A 38 -32.27 -0.37 -1.80
C PRO A 38 -32.11 1.15 -1.73
N ASN A 39 -33.23 1.87 -1.71
CA ASN A 39 -33.36 3.34 -1.72
C ASN A 39 -32.93 4.06 -3.01
N LEU A 40 -32.22 3.43 -3.96
CA LEU A 40 -31.69 4.09 -5.16
C LEU A 40 -32.16 3.48 -6.50
N GLY A 41 -32.94 2.41 -6.46
CA GLY A 41 -33.53 1.77 -7.64
C GLY A 41 -32.51 1.01 -8.50
N THR A 42 -32.85 0.78 -9.77
CA THR A 42 -32.00 0.02 -10.70
C THR A 42 -30.81 0.84 -11.20
N LYS A 43 -29.66 0.72 -10.54
CA LYS A 43 -28.40 1.37 -10.93
C LYS A 43 -27.35 0.39 -11.43
N LYS A 44 -26.35 0.90 -12.13
CA LYS A 44 -25.17 0.13 -12.54
C LYS A 44 -24.20 0.01 -11.35
N ILE A 45 -23.70 -1.19 -11.09
CA ILE A 45 -22.74 -1.53 -10.03
C ILE A 45 -21.54 -2.30 -10.60
N CYS A 46 -20.46 -2.40 -9.83
CA CYS A 46 -19.29 -3.19 -10.18
C CYS A 46 -19.55 -4.71 -10.04
N GLY A 47 -18.74 -5.53 -10.70
CA GLY A 47 -18.91 -6.99 -10.70
C GLY A 47 -18.81 -7.63 -9.31
N CYS A 48 -17.96 -7.09 -8.44
CA CYS A 48 -17.77 -7.58 -7.07
C CYS A 48 -19.06 -7.39 -6.25
N CYS A 49 -19.67 -6.20 -6.30
CA CYS A 49 -20.96 -5.94 -5.67
C CYS A 49 -22.07 -6.81 -6.27
N TYR A 50 -22.12 -6.94 -7.60
CA TYR A 50 -23.13 -7.77 -8.26
C TYR A 50 -23.07 -9.23 -7.80
N SER A 51 -21.86 -9.80 -7.69
CA SER A 51 -21.65 -11.15 -7.15
C SER A 51 -22.12 -11.27 -5.69
N LYS A 52 -21.73 -10.32 -4.83
CA LYS A 52 -22.16 -10.29 -3.41
C LYS A 52 -23.69 -10.23 -3.27
N LEU A 53 -24.37 -9.31 -3.96
CA LEU A 53 -25.83 -9.20 -3.90
C LEU A 53 -26.53 -10.44 -4.50
N ASN A 54 -25.99 -11.03 -5.56
CA ASN A 54 -26.58 -12.21 -6.19
C ASN A 54 -26.40 -13.49 -5.35
N ASN A 55 -25.32 -13.59 -4.57
CA ASN A 55 -25.13 -14.71 -3.65
C ASN A 55 -26.05 -14.58 -2.41
N MET A 56 -26.21 -13.38 -1.86
CA MET A 56 -27.13 -13.13 -0.74
C MET A 56 -28.60 -13.46 -1.11
N LYS A 57 -29.01 -13.23 -2.36
CA LYS A 57 -30.33 -13.63 -2.87
C LYS A 57 -30.55 -15.14 -3.01
N LYS A 58 -29.49 -15.96 -2.93
CA LYS A 58 -29.57 -17.43 -3.01
C LYS A 58 -29.55 -18.11 -1.64
N SER A 59 -29.30 -17.36 -0.57
CA SER A 59 -29.00 -17.91 0.76
C SER A 59 -30.03 -17.54 1.84
N SER A 60 -31.20 -17.00 1.46
CA SER A 60 -32.28 -16.72 2.42
C SER A 60 -33.61 -17.32 1.96
N PRO A 61 -34.21 -18.23 2.76
CA PRO A 61 -35.66 -18.39 2.78
C PRO A 61 -36.31 -17.13 3.37
N GLU A 62 -37.57 -16.87 3.04
CA GLU A 62 -38.30 -15.66 3.43
C GLU A 62 -38.92 -15.74 4.83
N THR A 63 -39.13 -14.60 5.49
CA THR A 63 -40.20 -14.41 6.50
C THR A 63 -40.55 -12.91 6.68
N SER A 64 -41.85 -12.65 6.87
CA SER A 64 -42.51 -11.43 7.42
C SER A 64 -42.87 -10.22 6.52
N MET A 65 -44.10 -10.30 5.98
CA MET A 65 -45.23 -9.36 6.18
C MET A 65 -45.08 -7.86 5.89
N SER A 66 -45.73 -7.37 4.81
CA SER A 66 -46.83 -6.37 4.92
C SER A 66 -47.61 -6.20 3.60
N ASP A 67 -48.82 -6.77 3.59
CA ASP A 67 -50.09 -6.16 3.14
C ASP A 67 -50.21 -5.46 1.76
N THR A 68 -50.63 -6.21 0.73
CA THR A 68 -51.73 -5.81 -0.19
C THR A 68 -52.35 -7.07 -0.83
N SER A 69 -53.69 -7.15 -0.90
CA SER A 69 -54.44 -8.39 -1.20
C SER A 69 -54.56 -8.76 -2.71
N PRO A 70 -54.85 -10.04 -3.06
CA PRO A 70 -54.85 -10.56 -4.44
C PRO A 70 -56.26 -10.83 -5.02
N PRO A 71 -56.35 -11.28 -6.29
CA PRO A 71 -57.44 -12.14 -6.76
C PRO A 71 -57.00 -13.60 -7.01
N GLU A 72 -57.79 -14.50 -6.43
CA GLU A 72 -58.07 -15.91 -6.76
C GLU A 72 -57.29 -16.61 -7.90
N ALA A 73 -56.70 -17.79 -7.61
CA ALA A 73 -57.34 -19.09 -7.90
C ALA A 73 -56.43 -20.32 -7.65
N SER A 74 -57.05 -21.44 -7.25
CA SER A 74 -56.53 -22.82 -7.19
C SER A 74 -55.24 -23.09 -6.38
N GLU A 75 -55.42 -23.67 -5.21
CA GLU A 75 -54.39 -24.44 -4.49
C GLU A 75 -54.10 -25.76 -5.23
N GLU A 76 -52.84 -26.03 -5.58
CA GLU A 76 -52.39 -27.37 -5.97
C GLU A 76 -51.08 -27.69 -5.23
N PRO A 77 -51.07 -28.63 -4.26
CA PRO A 77 -49.88 -28.93 -3.49
C PRO A 77 -48.88 -29.73 -4.35
N LEU A 78 -47.81 -29.05 -4.78
CA LEU A 78 -46.74 -29.67 -5.56
C LEU A 78 -46.12 -30.87 -4.80
N ALA A 79 -46.16 -32.03 -5.44
CA ALA A 79 -45.67 -33.28 -4.86
C ALA A 79 -44.17 -33.21 -4.50
N PRO A 80 -43.73 -33.87 -3.41
CA PRO A 80 -42.31 -33.97 -3.06
C PRO A 80 -41.47 -34.48 -4.23
N ILE A 81 -40.46 -33.71 -4.61
CA ILE A 81 -39.54 -34.05 -5.70
C ILE A 81 -38.62 -35.17 -5.20
N ASP A 82 -38.86 -36.39 -5.66
CA ASP A 82 -38.02 -37.53 -5.29
C ASP A 82 -36.66 -37.45 -6.02
N ILE A 83 -35.67 -36.89 -5.33
CA ILE A 83 -34.33 -36.58 -5.86
C ILE A 83 -33.61 -37.86 -6.31
N THR A 84 -33.89 -38.99 -5.66
CA THR A 84 -33.30 -40.31 -5.93
C THR A 84 -33.43 -40.70 -7.41
N ARG A 85 -34.65 -40.61 -7.95
CA ARG A 85 -34.99 -41.01 -9.32
C ARG A 85 -34.37 -40.09 -10.40
N LYS A 86 -33.98 -38.86 -10.04
CA LYS A 86 -33.20 -37.98 -10.92
C LYS A 86 -31.71 -38.32 -10.92
N LEU A 87 -31.16 -38.85 -9.82
CA LEU A 87 -29.78 -39.30 -9.75
C LEU A 87 -29.59 -40.61 -10.54
N ASP A 88 -30.49 -41.58 -10.39
CA ASP A 88 -30.51 -42.81 -11.19
C ASP A 88 -30.64 -42.54 -12.69
N SER A 89 -31.29 -41.44 -13.07
CA SER A 89 -31.41 -41.02 -14.48
C SER A 89 -30.13 -40.38 -15.06
N LEU A 90 -29.19 -39.97 -14.20
CA LEU A 90 -27.89 -39.42 -14.60
C LEU A 90 -26.79 -40.49 -14.63
N GLU A 91 -26.88 -41.49 -13.77
CA GLU A 91 -25.97 -42.64 -13.73
C GLU A 91 -26.39 -43.66 -14.79
N ASN A 92 -25.92 -43.46 -16.04
CA ASN A 92 -26.24 -44.34 -17.17
C ASN A 92 -25.16 -45.43 -17.36
N PRO A 93 -25.34 -46.66 -16.84
CA PRO A 93 -24.29 -47.69 -16.77
C PRO A 93 -23.90 -48.29 -18.13
N THR A 94 -24.59 -47.92 -19.21
CA THR A 94 -24.25 -48.37 -20.58
C THR A 94 -23.29 -47.45 -21.32
N ARG A 95 -22.95 -46.28 -20.76
CA ARG A 95 -21.86 -45.47 -21.30
C ARG A 95 -20.53 -46.08 -20.87
N PRO A 96 -19.65 -46.50 -21.79
CA PRO A 96 -18.27 -46.83 -21.40
C PRO A 96 -17.67 -45.60 -20.69
N PRO A 97 -16.73 -45.79 -19.74
CA PRO A 97 -16.11 -44.67 -19.06
C PRO A 97 -15.58 -43.68 -20.10
N VAL A 98 -15.75 -42.38 -19.86
CA VAL A 98 -15.14 -41.33 -20.69
C VAL A 98 -13.65 -41.35 -20.42
N VAL A 99 -12.98 -42.34 -21.02
CA VAL A 99 -11.54 -42.34 -21.21
C VAL A 99 -11.27 -41.10 -22.04
N ILE A 100 -10.70 -40.09 -21.41
CA ILE A 100 -10.13 -38.94 -22.10
C ILE A 100 -8.90 -39.46 -22.84
N TYR A 101 -9.14 -40.15 -23.96
CA TYR A 101 -8.12 -40.36 -24.97
C TYR A 101 -7.66 -38.95 -25.37
N LYS A 102 -6.45 -38.59 -24.94
CA LYS A 102 -5.78 -37.36 -25.38
C LYS A 102 -5.83 -37.39 -26.91
N HIS A 103 -6.69 -36.56 -27.52
CA HIS A 103 -6.88 -36.57 -28.96
C HIS A 103 -5.58 -36.13 -29.64
N THR A 104 -4.77 -37.12 -30.03
CA THR A 104 -3.51 -36.96 -30.76
C THR A 104 -3.67 -36.16 -32.05
N ASN A 105 -4.87 -36.25 -32.63
CA ASN A 105 -5.18 -35.82 -33.98
C ASN A 105 -5.40 -34.29 -34.14
N ARG A 106 -5.28 -33.49 -33.06
CA ARG A 106 -5.39 -32.01 -33.19
C ARG A 106 -4.24 -31.43 -34.02
N TRP A 107 -3.04 -32.00 -33.93
CA TRP A 107 -1.91 -31.57 -34.75
C TRP A 107 -2.08 -31.96 -36.22
N ASP A 108 -2.61 -33.17 -36.48
CA ASP A 108 -2.90 -33.63 -37.85
C ASP A 108 -4.02 -32.82 -38.53
N GLN A 109 -5.00 -32.34 -37.75
CA GLN A 109 -5.99 -31.38 -38.23
C GLN A 109 -5.36 -30.05 -38.66
N PHE A 110 -4.32 -29.57 -37.96
CA PHE A 110 -3.60 -28.36 -38.37
C PHE A 110 -2.72 -28.58 -39.61
N LYS A 111 -2.16 -29.78 -39.83
CA LYS A 111 -1.39 -30.09 -41.06
C LYS A 111 -2.27 -30.18 -42.30
N LYS A 112 -3.56 -30.51 -42.15
CA LYS A 112 -4.47 -30.76 -43.28
C LYS A 112 -4.84 -29.44 -44.00
N GLY A 113 -4.26 -29.24 -45.17
CA GLY A 113 -4.53 -28.08 -46.05
C GLY A 113 -3.44 -27.00 -46.03
N LEU A 114 -2.33 -27.22 -45.32
CA LEU A 114 -1.15 -26.36 -45.32
C LEU A 114 -0.16 -26.74 -46.43
N GLU A 115 0.64 -25.78 -46.89
CA GLU A 115 1.76 -26.05 -47.78
C GLU A 115 2.89 -26.83 -47.06
N PRO A 116 3.81 -27.50 -47.79
CA PRO A 116 4.85 -28.34 -47.17
C PRO A 116 5.72 -27.61 -46.13
N ALA A 117 6.03 -26.32 -46.37
CA ALA A 117 6.80 -25.50 -45.43
C ALA A 117 6.02 -25.26 -44.12
N ASP A 118 4.72 -24.96 -44.20
CA ASP A 118 3.88 -24.74 -43.02
C ASP A 118 3.63 -26.04 -42.24
N GLN A 119 3.56 -27.19 -42.93
CA GLN A 119 3.50 -28.50 -42.27
C GLN A 119 4.76 -28.77 -41.43
N GLU A 120 5.96 -28.42 -41.92
CA GLU A 120 7.21 -28.51 -41.15
C GLU A 120 7.20 -27.58 -39.92
N ILE A 121 6.65 -26.37 -40.04
CA ILE A 121 6.48 -25.45 -38.91
C ILE A 121 5.56 -26.08 -37.84
N VAL A 122 4.44 -26.69 -38.24
CA VAL A 122 3.53 -27.40 -37.32
C VAL A 122 4.24 -28.56 -36.61
N ASP A 123 5.07 -29.35 -37.33
CA ASP A 123 5.89 -30.42 -36.74
C ASP A 123 6.94 -29.88 -35.76
N ARG A 124 7.59 -28.75 -36.07
CA ARG A 124 8.56 -28.10 -35.18
C ARG A 124 7.89 -27.58 -33.91
N LEU A 125 6.70 -26.98 -34.02
CA LEU A 125 5.91 -26.53 -32.87
C LEU A 125 5.45 -27.70 -31.99
N GLN A 126 5.05 -28.82 -32.59
CA GLN A 126 4.70 -30.05 -31.86
C GLN A 126 5.92 -30.60 -31.08
N LYS A 127 7.11 -30.63 -31.70
CA LYS A 127 8.36 -31.03 -31.04
C LYS A 127 8.74 -30.10 -29.88
N LEU A 128 8.62 -28.78 -30.06
CA LEU A 128 8.90 -27.78 -29.01
C LEU A 128 7.96 -27.94 -27.82
N LYS A 129 6.64 -28.03 -28.06
CA LYS A 129 5.66 -28.25 -26.98
C LYS A 129 5.91 -29.55 -26.22
N ASN A 130 6.24 -30.63 -26.94
CA ASN A 130 6.60 -31.89 -26.30
C ASN A 130 7.86 -31.74 -25.43
N LYS A 131 8.86 -30.95 -25.87
CA LYS A 131 10.05 -30.67 -25.08
C LYS A 131 9.73 -29.86 -23.81
N GLU A 132 8.92 -28.82 -23.92
CA GLU A 132 8.46 -28.00 -22.78
C GLU A 132 7.66 -28.83 -21.76
N GLN A 133 6.74 -29.70 -22.21
CA GLN A 133 5.99 -30.60 -21.33
C GLN A 133 6.84 -31.70 -20.68
N ASN A 134 8.06 -31.95 -21.16
CA ASN A 134 9.02 -32.88 -20.56
C ASN A 134 10.13 -32.18 -19.75
N LEU A 135 10.06 -30.86 -19.57
CA LEU A 135 10.89 -30.20 -18.55
C LEU A 135 10.33 -30.59 -17.17
N PRO A 136 11.13 -31.18 -16.28
CA PRO A 136 10.68 -31.45 -14.92
C PRO A 136 10.35 -30.12 -14.25
N LEU A 137 9.11 -29.97 -13.78
CA LEU A 137 8.73 -28.83 -12.95
C LEU A 137 9.60 -28.86 -11.69
N PRO A 138 10.23 -27.73 -11.28
CA PRO A 138 11.01 -27.67 -10.06
C PRO A 138 10.19 -28.18 -8.87
N SER A 139 10.78 -29.02 -8.03
CA SER A 139 10.10 -29.54 -6.84
C SER A 139 9.69 -28.39 -5.92
N VAL A 140 8.58 -28.55 -5.18
CA VAL A 140 8.14 -27.58 -4.17
C VAL A 140 9.25 -27.30 -3.14
N ASP A 141 10.10 -28.29 -2.85
CA ASP A 141 11.24 -28.13 -1.95
C ASP A 141 12.35 -27.26 -2.54
N GLU A 142 12.60 -27.38 -3.85
CA GLU A 142 13.57 -26.54 -4.54
C GLU A 142 13.03 -25.11 -4.71
N ILE A 143 11.73 -24.95 -4.96
CA ILE A 143 11.07 -23.64 -4.96
C ILE A 143 11.18 -23.00 -3.57
N ARG A 144 10.93 -23.75 -2.49
CA ARG A 144 11.11 -23.27 -1.10
C ARG A 144 12.55 -22.85 -0.82
N ARG A 145 13.55 -23.67 -1.18
CA ARG A 145 14.98 -23.34 -1.03
C ARG A 145 15.37 -22.07 -1.79
N ARG A 146 14.93 -21.92 -3.04
CA ARG A 146 15.17 -20.72 -3.84
C ARG A 146 14.50 -19.47 -3.24
N LEU A 147 13.28 -19.61 -2.70
CA LEU A 147 12.56 -18.52 -2.04
C LEU A 147 13.20 -18.12 -0.70
N ALA A 148 13.81 -19.05 0.03
CA ALA A 148 14.55 -18.76 1.26
C ALA A 148 15.82 -17.94 0.95
N LEU A 149 16.63 -18.41 -0.01
CA LEU A 149 17.82 -17.70 -0.49
C LEU A 149 17.51 -16.30 -1.06
N LEU A 150 16.37 -16.11 -1.72
CA LEU A 150 15.91 -14.79 -2.21
C LEU A 150 15.35 -13.87 -1.12
N LYS A 151 15.28 -14.33 0.12
CA LYS A 151 14.81 -13.58 1.30
C LYS A 151 15.88 -13.47 2.38
N ASP A 152 17.11 -13.89 2.08
CA ASP A 152 18.22 -14.00 3.02
C ASP A 152 17.86 -14.87 4.26
N GLN A 153 16.99 -15.87 4.04
CA GLN A 153 16.57 -16.84 5.04
C GLN A 153 17.25 -18.19 4.81
N ASP A 154 17.71 -18.80 5.89
CA ASP A 154 18.42 -20.08 5.85
C ASP A 154 17.48 -21.22 5.38
N PRO A 155 17.76 -21.93 4.26
CA PRO A 155 16.83 -22.90 3.69
C PRO A 155 16.67 -24.19 4.51
N GLU A 156 17.58 -24.46 5.44
CA GLU A 156 17.55 -25.62 6.33
C GLU A 156 17.03 -25.24 7.75
N ALA A 157 16.70 -23.97 8.00
CA ALA A 157 16.10 -23.53 9.26
C ALA A 157 14.67 -24.08 9.41
N ASN A 158 14.57 -25.18 10.17
CA ASN A 158 13.35 -25.96 10.38
C ASN A 158 12.18 -25.12 10.93
N GLY A 159 11.29 -24.67 10.05
CA GLY A 159 9.91 -24.23 10.35
C GLY A 159 9.71 -22.92 11.12
N ASN A 160 10.73 -22.45 11.85
CA ASN A 160 10.59 -21.42 12.89
C ASN A 160 11.36 -20.12 12.62
N SER A 161 11.94 -19.93 11.43
CA SER A 161 12.46 -18.60 11.06
C SER A 161 11.29 -17.62 10.94
N ASN A 162 11.41 -16.47 11.63
CA ASN A 162 10.34 -15.50 11.83
C ASN A 162 9.60 -15.17 10.51
N VAL A 163 8.39 -15.72 10.36
CA VAL A 163 7.41 -15.15 9.43
C VAL A 163 6.90 -13.90 10.10
N THR A 164 7.62 -12.78 9.91
CA THR A 164 7.23 -11.45 10.40
C THR A 164 5.80 -11.20 9.94
N ASN A 165 4.86 -11.28 10.87
CA ASN A 165 3.46 -11.25 10.55
C ASN A 165 3.08 -9.80 10.25
N ILE A 166 3.08 -9.45 8.96
CA ILE A 166 2.79 -8.10 8.42
C ILE A 166 1.36 -7.62 8.78
N HIS A 167 0.55 -8.46 9.43
CA HIS A 167 -0.79 -8.14 9.93
C HIS A 167 -0.92 -8.20 11.46
N GLN A 168 0.19 -8.36 12.18
CA GLN A 168 0.23 -8.26 13.63
C GLN A 168 0.15 -6.78 14.01
N VAL A 169 -0.85 -6.42 14.80
CA VAL A 169 -1.01 -5.05 15.31
C VAL A 169 0.12 -4.80 16.30
N ASP A 170 0.86 -3.71 16.10
CA ASP A 170 1.92 -3.30 17.01
C ASP A 170 1.32 -2.90 18.36
N THR A 171 1.62 -3.68 19.40
CA THR A 171 1.13 -3.46 20.77
C THR A 171 2.12 -2.65 21.62
N ARG A 172 3.28 -2.25 21.08
CA ARG A 172 4.24 -1.40 21.79
C ARG A 172 3.63 -0.03 22.08
N THR A 173 4.03 0.54 23.20
CA THR A 173 3.80 1.95 23.54
C THR A 173 4.53 2.85 22.55
N ASP A 174 4.13 4.12 22.47
CA ASP A 174 4.77 5.05 21.53
C ASP A 174 6.21 5.39 21.95
N GLN A 175 6.53 5.31 23.25
CA GLN A 175 7.90 5.44 23.76
C GLN A 175 8.79 4.26 23.31
N GLU A 176 8.31 3.02 23.44
CA GLU A 176 9.06 1.85 22.98
C GLU A 176 9.32 1.91 21.46
N LYS A 177 8.37 2.45 20.68
CA LYS A 177 8.57 2.67 19.23
C LYS A 177 9.62 3.73 18.93
N THR A 178 9.69 4.82 19.71
CA THR A 178 10.74 5.83 19.52
C THR A 178 12.10 5.30 19.94
N ASP A 179 12.18 4.54 21.03
CA ASP A 179 13.43 3.97 21.54
C ASP A 179 13.98 2.92 20.56
N ASP A 180 13.12 2.02 20.04
CA ASP A 180 13.49 1.05 19.00
C ASP A 180 13.95 1.73 17.69
N LEU A 181 13.33 2.85 17.30
CA LEU A 181 13.74 3.62 16.11
C LEU A 181 15.09 4.31 16.31
N ILE A 182 15.34 4.87 17.50
CA ILE A 182 16.63 5.45 17.87
C ILE A 182 17.72 4.37 17.84
N GLN A 183 17.43 3.18 18.37
CA GLN A 183 18.34 2.03 18.32
C GLN A 183 18.68 1.65 16.87
N GLU A 184 17.69 1.56 15.97
CA GLU A 184 17.95 1.27 14.54
C GLU A 184 18.90 2.29 13.89
N TYR A 185 18.74 3.58 14.18
CA TYR A 185 19.65 4.63 13.69
C TYR A 185 21.07 4.51 14.28
N LEU A 186 21.20 4.15 15.55
CA LEU A 186 22.51 3.94 16.20
C LEU A 186 23.24 2.73 15.63
N ASP A 187 22.54 1.62 15.43
CA ASP A 187 23.10 0.40 14.84
C ASP A 187 23.59 0.65 13.39
N GLN A 188 22.85 1.44 12.60
CA GLN A 188 23.29 1.85 11.26
C GLN A 188 24.56 2.72 11.28
N LEU A 189 24.69 3.61 12.27
CA LEU A 189 25.89 4.43 12.45
C LEU A 189 27.10 3.57 12.88
N GLU A 190 26.90 2.59 13.76
CA GLU A 190 27.97 1.69 14.19
C GLU A 190 28.53 0.88 13.01
N ILE A 191 27.66 0.25 12.20
CA ILE A 191 28.06 -0.49 10.99
C ILE A 191 28.85 0.41 10.02
N SER A 192 28.44 1.67 9.84
CA SER A 192 29.15 2.62 8.97
C SER A 192 30.53 3.04 9.48
N SER A 193 30.82 2.80 10.76
CA SER A 193 32.06 3.22 11.45
C SER A 193 33.04 2.06 11.66
N THR A 194 32.54 0.82 11.87
CA THR A 194 33.39 -0.36 12.05
C THR A 194 33.93 -0.89 10.73
N ASP A 195 33.07 -0.97 9.72
CA ASP A 195 33.37 -1.63 8.45
C ASP A 195 33.86 -0.59 7.44
N ASP A 196 35.10 -0.13 7.62
CA ASP A 196 35.82 0.61 6.57
C ASP A 196 36.29 -0.39 5.49
N PRO A 197 35.60 -0.49 4.33
CA PRO A 197 35.91 -1.52 3.33
C PRO A 197 37.31 -1.33 2.74
N CYS A 198 37.91 -0.14 2.85
CA CYS A 198 39.27 0.10 2.41
C CYS A 198 40.29 -0.64 3.27
N LYS A 199 40.04 -0.86 4.57
CA LYS A 199 40.98 -1.56 5.48
C LYS A 199 41.05 -3.05 5.17
N GLU A 200 39.91 -3.73 5.01
CA GLU A 200 39.89 -5.16 4.65
C GLU A 200 40.57 -5.40 3.30
N ILE A 201 40.29 -4.54 2.31
CA ILE A 201 40.94 -4.59 0.99
C ILE A 201 42.46 -4.35 1.11
N GLN A 202 42.89 -3.41 1.94
CA GLN A 202 44.31 -3.10 2.15
C GLN A 202 45.07 -4.26 2.83
N GLU A 203 44.52 -4.88 3.87
CA GLU A 203 45.12 -6.06 4.52
C GLU A 203 45.22 -7.25 3.58
N LYS A 204 44.20 -7.45 2.74
CA LYS A 204 44.17 -8.48 1.70
C LYS A 204 45.22 -8.23 0.61
N LEU A 205 45.40 -6.98 0.18
CA LEU A 205 46.45 -6.58 -0.77
C LEU A 205 47.86 -6.76 -0.20
N ASN A 206 48.07 -6.42 1.08
CA ASN A 206 49.35 -6.66 1.76
C ASN A 206 49.65 -8.16 1.86
N SER A 207 48.67 -8.97 2.27
CA SER A 207 48.79 -10.43 2.34
C SER A 207 49.09 -11.08 0.97
N LEU A 208 48.57 -10.52 -0.12
CA LEU A 208 48.87 -10.95 -1.49
C LEU A 208 50.27 -10.53 -1.95
N ARG A 209 50.78 -9.39 -1.49
CA ARG A 209 52.14 -8.92 -1.77
C ARG A 209 53.20 -9.78 -1.07
N ASP A 210 52.98 -10.17 0.18
CA ASP A 210 53.94 -10.98 0.96
C ASP A 210 54.09 -12.44 0.47
N ASN A 211 53.13 -12.92 -0.32
CA ASN A 211 53.20 -14.23 -0.99
C ASN A 211 53.73 -14.12 -2.44
N GLY A 212 54.10 -12.92 -2.90
CA GLY A 212 54.47 -12.56 -4.27
C GLY A 212 55.97 -12.52 -4.57
N ASP A 213 56.60 -13.70 -4.52
CA ASP A 213 57.89 -14.06 -5.15
C ASP A 213 59.24 -13.56 -4.57
N LYS A 214 60.24 -14.45 -4.69
CA LYS A 214 61.68 -14.21 -4.53
C LYS A 214 62.39 -14.47 -5.87
N THR A 215 62.42 -13.52 -6.81
CA THR A 215 63.42 -13.50 -7.89
C THR A 215 63.91 -12.08 -8.25
N ASP A 216 65.12 -12.01 -8.82
CA ASP A 216 65.99 -10.83 -8.99
C ASP A 216 66.55 -10.86 -10.44
N VAL A 217 66.94 -9.78 -11.14
CA VAL A 217 67.43 -8.44 -10.73
C VAL A 217 67.03 -7.38 -11.78
N ASN A 218 67.04 -6.10 -11.37
CA ASN A 218 67.24 -4.89 -12.22
C ASN A 218 66.09 -4.45 -13.16
N GLU A 219 65.88 -3.14 -13.45
CA GLU A 219 66.67 -1.94 -13.15
C GLU A 219 65.79 -0.67 -13.05
N SER A 220 66.12 0.21 -12.08
CA SER A 220 65.87 1.66 -12.03
C SER A 220 64.56 2.27 -12.60
N LYS A 221 63.58 2.51 -11.71
CA LYS A 221 63.29 3.90 -11.26
C LYS A 221 62.48 3.88 -9.95
N ARG A 222 63.12 4.21 -8.82
CA ARG A 222 62.39 4.79 -7.70
C ARG A 222 62.13 6.24 -8.11
N GLU A 223 60.92 6.53 -8.55
CA GLU A 223 60.45 7.90 -8.47
C GLU A 223 60.17 8.16 -6.99
N GLU A 224 60.94 9.06 -6.40
CA GLU A 224 60.56 9.75 -5.18
C GLU A 224 59.22 10.41 -5.51
N ILE A 225 58.13 9.89 -4.92
CA ILE A 225 56.81 10.49 -5.09
C ILE A 225 56.90 11.86 -4.45
N ASP A 226 56.60 12.87 -5.26
CA ASP A 226 56.83 14.28 -4.98
C ASP A 226 56.31 14.67 -3.60
N ASP A 227 57.21 15.16 -2.72
CA ASP A 227 56.88 15.68 -1.39
C ASP A 227 55.81 16.80 -1.50
N ASP A 228 55.72 17.45 -2.67
CA ASP A 228 54.70 18.45 -2.96
C ASP A 228 53.27 17.90 -2.90
N GLU A 229 52.96 16.65 -3.28
CA GLU A 229 51.56 16.15 -3.24
C GLU A 229 51.08 15.86 -1.79
N GLU A 230 51.95 15.29 -0.95
CA GLU A 230 51.63 15.10 0.48
C GLU A 230 51.64 16.46 1.23
N ALA A 231 52.49 17.41 0.83
CA ALA A 231 52.45 18.77 1.34
C ALA A 231 51.21 19.55 0.87
N VAL A 232 50.73 19.36 -0.37
CA VAL A 232 49.52 19.98 -0.93
C VAL A 232 48.28 19.46 -0.24
N THR A 233 48.15 18.14 -0.06
CA THR A 233 47.03 17.55 0.68
C THR A 233 47.00 18.01 2.14
N LYS A 234 48.14 18.05 2.84
CA LYS A 234 48.24 18.62 4.20
C LYS A 234 47.89 20.11 4.24
N LYS A 235 48.30 20.92 3.25
CA LYS A 235 47.90 22.34 3.13
C LYS A 235 46.39 22.48 2.92
N LEU A 236 45.78 21.63 2.08
CA LEU A 236 44.35 21.63 1.80
C LEU A 236 43.52 21.26 3.03
N ILE A 237 43.93 20.23 3.78
CA ILE A 237 43.28 19.81 5.03
C ILE A 237 43.35 20.92 6.08
N ASN A 238 44.54 21.51 6.31
CA ASN A 238 44.69 22.62 7.24
C ASN A 238 43.86 23.85 6.83
N LYS A 239 43.76 24.12 5.54
CA LYS A 239 42.89 25.19 5.01
C LYS A 239 41.42 24.92 5.34
N ALA A 240 40.91 23.73 5.02
CA ALA A 240 39.52 23.36 5.30
C ALA A 240 39.17 23.42 6.80
N LEU A 241 40.08 22.95 7.68
CA LEU A 241 39.92 23.08 9.13
C LEU A 241 39.90 24.54 9.60
N SER A 242 40.73 25.41 9.00
CA SER A 242 40.73 26.85 9.32
C SER A 242 39.49 27.57 8.81
N GLU A 243 38.92 27.15 7.67
CA GLU A 243 37.68 27.70 7.12
C GLU A 243 36.48 27.30 7.99
N ALA A 244 36.36 26.03 8.39
CA ALA A 244 35.32 25.57 9.33
C ALA A 244 35.40 26.26 10.71
N MET A 245 36.61 26.54 11.22
CA MET A 245 36.81 27.31 12.46
C MET A 245 36.48 28.80 12.32
N LEU A 246 36.45 29.35 11.10
CA LEU A 246 35.99 30.71 10.83
C LEU A 246 34.47 30.74 10.64
N GLU A 247 33.91 29.78 9.89
CA GLU A 247 32.46 29.63 9.68
C GLU A 247 31.73 29.47 11.02
N ALA A 248 32.17 28.56 11.90
CA ALA A 248 31.60 28.40 13.24
C ALA A 248 31.78 29.62 14.18
N LYS A 249 32.69 30.55 13.86
CA LYS A 249 32.79 31.85 14.56
C LYS A 249 31.82 32.88 13.98
N TYR A 250 31.71 32.94 12.65
CA TYR A 250 30.76 33.83 11.99
C TYR A 250 29.31 33.43 12.27
N GLU A 251 28.97 32.13 12.30
CA GLU A 251 27.65 31.66 12.77
C GLU A 251 27.36 32.10 14.21
N LYS A 252 28.38 32.06 15.09
CA LYS A 252 28.23 32.50 16.48
C LYS A 252 28.11 34.01 16.63
N GLU A 253 28.90 34.79 15.89
CA GLU A 253 28.81 36.25 15.85
C GLU A 253 27.47 36.70 15.21
N GLU A 254 27.00 36.01 14.16
CA GLU A 254 25.69 36.26 13.55
C GLU A 254 24.55 35.96 14.53
N LEU A 255 24.61 34.85 15.28
CA LEU A 255 23.63 34.56 16.35
C LEU A 255 23.68 35.58 17.49
N GLU A 256 24.86 36.02 17.94
CA GLU A 256 25.00 37.04 18.99
C GLU A 256 24.45 38.42 18.55
N ASP A 257 24.55 38.78 17.26
CA ASP A 257 23.94 39.99 16.69
C ASP A 257 22.40 39.89 16.54
N VAL A 258 21.81 38.69 16.42
CA VAL A 258 20.34 38.51 16.43
C VAL A 258 19.79 38.46 17.86
N GLU A 259 20.43 37.75 18.79
CA GLU A 259 20.01 37.66 20.20
C GLU A 259 19.98 39.05 20.89
N ALA A 260 20.83 39.99 20.45
CA ALA A 260 20.83 41.38 20.91
C ALA A 260 19.55 42.17 20.55
N MET A 261 18.68 41.66 19.67
CA MET A 261 17.37 42.24 19.37
C MET A 261 16.17 41.42 19.87
N ASP A 262 16.39 40.21 20.42
CA ASP A 262 15.33 39.32 20.92
C ASP A 262 15.19 39.34 22.46
N SER A 263 15.73 40.39 23.10
CA SER A 263 15.75 40.56 24.57
C SER A 263 14.61 41.43 25.13
N GLU A 264 13.59 41.75 24.33
CA GLU A 264 12.25 42.13 24.80
C GLU A 264 11.44 40.85 25.09
N VAL A 265 11.80 40.13 26.14
CA VAL A 265 11.13 38.89 26.59
C VAL A 265 9.66 39.19 26.95
N PRO A 266 8.66 38.62 26.24
CA PRO A 266 7.30 38.59 26.72
C PRO A 266 7.23 37.62 27.90
N HIS A 267 6.89 38.17 29.05
CA HIS A 267 6.70 37.51 30.33
C HIS A 267 5.93 36.18 30.19
N GLU A 268 6.55 35.05 30.58
CA GLU A 268 5.79 33.86 30.94
C GLU A 268 4.96 34.21 32.18
N GLY A 269 3.67 34.47 32.00
CA GLY A 269 2.79 34.94 33.07
C GLY A 269 1.37 35.23 32.60
N GLU A 270 0.46 34.37 33.06
CA GLU A 270 -1.00 34.55 33.07
C GLU A 270 -1.73 34.47 31.71
N ASP A 271 -2.73 33.59 31.68
CA ASP A 271 -3.59 33.22 30.56
C ASP A 271 -4.16 34.44 29.78
N GLU A 272 -3.53 34.82 28.66
CA GLU A 272 -4.22 35.64 27.65
C GLU A 272 -5.27 34.78 26.95
N ASP A 273 -6.49 34.80 27.51
CA ASP A 273 -7.72 34.19 26.97
C ASP A 273 -7.72 34.16 25.43
N GLU A 274 -7.45 32.98 24.82
CA GLU A 274 -7.65 32.75 23.39
C GLU A 274 -9.14 32.97 23.09
N LYS A 275 -9.47 34.19 22.68
CA LYS A 275 -10.86 34.62 22.60
C LYS A 275 -11.57 33.76 21.57
N PRO A 276 -12.66 33.06 21.94
CA PRO A 276 -13.38 32.23 20.99
C PRO A 276 -13.83 33.09 19.80
N THR A 277 -13.53 32.61 18.59
CA THR A 277 -13.80 33.25 17.31
C THR A 277 -14.76 32.40 16.47
N CYS A 278 -15.39 33.01 15.47
CA CYS A 278 -16.11 32.29 14.44
C CYS A 278 -15.14 31.62 13.48
N VAL A 279 -15.27 30.29 13.34
CA VAL A 279 -14.45 29.44 12.44
C VAL A 279 -14.46 29.90 10.97
N MET A 280 -15.45 30.70 10.56
CA MET A 280 -15.63 31.15 9.18
C MET A 280 -15.24 32.62 8.91
N CYS A 281 -15.11 33.46 9.95
CA CYS A 281 -14.94 34.91 9.73
C CYS A 281 -14.28 35.70 10.89
N GLU A 282 -13.58 35.03 11.81
CA GLU A 282 -12.79 35.65 12.90
C GLU A 282 -13.58 36.52 13.91
N GLN A 283 -14.91 36.65 13.75
CA GLN A 283 -15.76 37.43 14.66
C GLN A 283 -15.79 36.81 16.06
N THR A 284 -15.58 37.62 17.10
CA THR A 284 -15.61 37.22 18.53
C THR A 284 -16.92 37.55 19.24
N ALA A 285 -17.87 38.19 18.56
CA ALA A 285 -19.14 38.64 19.13
C ALA A 285 -20.31 37.70 18.77
N ASP A 286 -21.26 37.57 19.69
CA ASP A 286 -22.54 36.85 19.53
C ASP A 286 -22.43 35.42 18.96
N LEU A 287 -21.36 34.70 19.34
CA LEU A 287 -21.12 33.34 18.88
C LEU A 287 -22.22 32.36 19.28
N VAL A 288 -22.49 31.43 18.38
CA VAL A 288 -23.40 30.30 18.55
C VAL A 288 -22.68 28.98 18.34
N HIS A 289 -22.92 28.04 19.24
CA HIS A 289 -22.49 26.67 19.17
C HIS A 289 -23.56 25.83 18.45
N CYS A 290 -23.14 25.00 17.49
CA CYS A 290 -24.05 24.14 16.75
C CYS A 290 -24.16 22.75 17.39
N MET A 291 -25.35 22.39 17.90
CA MET A 291 -25.63 21.08 18.50
C MET A 291 -25.58 19.89 17.52
N GLY A 292 -25.37 20.13 16.22
CA GLY A 292 -25.24 19.10 15.18
C GLY A 292 -23.83 18.97 14.60
N CYS A 293 -22.95 19.96 14.82
CA CYS A 293 -21.55 19.95 14.37
C CYS A 293 -20.61 19.57 15.52
N THR A 294 -19.31 19.50 15.24
CA THR A 294 -18.23 19.05 16.13
C THR A 294 -17.85 20.03 17.24
N GLY A 295 -18.82 20.81 17.72
CA GLY A 295 -18.67 21.79 18.79
C GLY A 295 -18.22 23.17 18.34
N ASP A 296 -18.03 23.35 17.04
CA ASP A 296 -17.55 24.57 16.38
C ASP A 296 -18.42 25.80 16.67
N LEU A 297 -17.77 26.97 16.73
CA LEU A 297 -18.40 28.26 16.98
C LEU A 297 -18.57 29.07 15.69
N TYR A 298 -19.77 29.60 15.51
CA TYR A 298 -20.15 30.41 14.36
C TYR A 298 -20.72 31.75 14.83
N CYS A 299 -20.58 32.83 14.06
CA CYS A 299 -21.44 34.00 14.23
C CYS A 299 -22.84 33.70 13.62
N PRO A 300 -23.89 34.48 13.94
CA PRO A 300 -25.24 34.20 13.46
C PRO A 300 -25.35 34.14 11.93
N VAL A 301 -24.63 35.02 11.23
CA VAL A 301 -24.60 35.09 9.76
C VAL A 301 -23.96 33.83 9.17
N CYS A 302 -22.74 33.49 9.60
CA CYS A 302 -22.08 32.28 9.10
C CYS A 302 -22.78 30.99 9.54
N PHE A 303 -23.54 30.99 10.64
CA PHE A 303 -24.39 29.86 11.00
C PHE A 303 -25.53 29.67 9.97
N GLU A 304 -26.25 30.73 9.62
CA GLU A 304 -27.37 30.69 8.66
C GLU A 304 -26.91 30.45 7.22
N ASP A 305 -25.78 31.05 6.79
CA ASP A 305 -25.20 30.85 5.46
C ASP A 305 -24.69 29.42 5.20
N ASN A 306 -24.30 28.69 6.26
CA ASN A 306 -23.73 27.33 6.15
C ASN A 306 -24.67 26.21 6.61
N HIS A 307 -25.88 26.53 7.09
CA HIS A 307 -26.88 25.54 7.51
C HIS A 307 -28.20 25.78 6.78
N ASP A 308 -28.43 25.03 5.70
CA ASP A 308 -29.69 25.05 4.95
C ASP A 308 -30.93 24.84 5.87
N GLU A 309 -32.08 25.36 5.45
CA GLU A 309 -33.37 25.25 6.18
C GLU A 309 -33.78 23.79 6.51
N PHE A 310 -33.25 22.82 5.78
CA PHE A 310 -33.42 21.39 6.08
C PHE A 310 -32.49 20.89 7.20
N GLU A 311 -31.28 21.43 7.30
CA GLU A 311 -30.27 21.06 8.31
C GLU A 311 -30.53 21.73 9.65
N MET A 312 -31.04 22.99 9.67
CA MET A 312 -31.47 23.69 10.90
C MET A 312 -32.49 22.92 11.75
N LYS A 313 -33.21 21.94 11.18
CA LYS A 313 -34.12 21.05 11.94
C LYS A 313 -33.38 20.10 12.87
N LYS A 314 -32.12 19.80 12.58
CA LYS A 314 -31.21 18.95 13.37
C LYS A 314 -30.13 19.77 14.06
N HIS A 315 -29.58 20.75 13.35
CA HIS A 315 -28.49 21.62 13.78
C HIS A 315 -29.08 22.85 14.44
N LYS A 316 -29.14 22.85 15.77
CA LYS A 316 -29.66 23.97 16.56
C LYS A 316 -28.51 24.84 17.07
N ALA A 317 -28.59 26.14 16.78
CA ALA A 317 -27.73 27.15 17.39
C ALA A 317 -28.12 27.38 18.86
N ILE A 318 -27.14 27.31 19.75
CA ILE A 318 -27.25 27.77 21.14
C ILE A 318 -26.23 28.90 21.34
N ARG A 319 -26.62 30.00 21.98
CA ARG A 319 -25.69 31.10 22.28
C ARG A 319 -24.56 30.60 23.16
N TYR A 320 -23.33 30.82 22.72
CA TYR A 320 -22.14 30.58 23.51
C TYR A 320 -22.10 31.61 24.64
N GLN A 321 -21.90 31.14 25.87
CA GLN A 321 -21.62 31.98 27.03
C GLN A 321 -20.22 31.62 27.53
N PRO A 322 -19.25 32.55 27.54
CA PRO A 322 -17.94 32.27 28.10
C PRO A 322 -18.10 31.99 29.61
N THR A 323 -17.74 30.78 30.02
CA THR A 323 -17.63 30.41 31.42
C THR A 323 -16.45 31.14 32.03
N LYS A 324 -16.71 32.28 32.69
CA LYS A 324 -15.74 32.87 33.61
C LYS A 324 -15.48 31.89 34.74
N MET A 325 -14.35 31.21 34.70
CA MET A 325 -13.81 30.58 35.92
C MET A 325 -13.24 31.71 36.77
N ASN A 326 -14.01 32.16 37.76
CA ASN A 326 -13.46 33.01 38.81
C ASN A 326 -12.55 32.12 39.67
N LEU A 327 -11.23 32.28 39.52
CA LEU A 327 -10.23 31.73 40.43
C LEU A 327 -10.00 32.74 41.56
N ASP A 328 -10.90 32.72 42.55
CA ASP A 328 -10.78 33.43 43.83
C ASP A 328 -11.01 32.41 44.97
N ASP A 329 -9.93 31.75 45.42
CA ASP A 329 -9.61 31.25 46.79
C ASP A 329 -8.50 30.18 46.77
#